data_AF-A0A1I3KLB2-F1
#
_entry.id   AF-A0A1I3KLB2-F1
#
_cell.length_a   1.000
_cell.length_b   1.000
_cell.length_c   1.000
_cell.angle_alpha   90.00
_cell.angle_beta   90.00
_cell.angle_gamma   90.00
#
_symmetry.space_group_name_H-M   'P 1'
#
loop_
_entity.id
_entity.type
_entity.pdbx_description
1 polymer ?
#
loop_
_entity_poly.entity_id
_entity_poly.type
_entity_poly.pdbx_seq_one_letter_code
_entity_poly.pdbx_strand_id
1 'polypeptide(L)'
;MTSENIDHHISDHKYLNLLLNGKEITGFSDFSNLDFADQDFKNHIETQYIDSFNTIYKKYEIDSKNNAKTSAFLRSLEFLATPKVIDVVAAQYYPKLNDALNVLKQTKAIVDEKPENFNVPLVNNTLNVLILNICNRLDQSEVIENGKKQLIAHCLYICDAISHVNPKHHKEIYVARKDVLKYIEKIDSYKTEESHLYFAPKIETDEDASAEGPILEKKVKKRGAGFYISIAIAIAYVAYRFFSRIN
;
A
#
# COMPACT_ATOMS: atom_id res chain seq x y z
N MET A 1 34.17 7.34 -6.10
CA MET A 1 34.63 8.69 -6.50
C MET A 1 35.46 9.31 -5.37
N THR A 2 36.30 10.33 -5.61
CA THR A 2 36.89 11.13 -4.51
C THR A 2 35.90 12.17 -4.00
N SER A 3 36.01 12.61 -2.74
CA SER A 3 35.08 13.59 -2.14
C SER A 3 35.04 14.92 -2.91
N GLU A 4 36.19 15.43 -3.35
CA GLU A 4 36.28 16.65 -4.15
C GLU A 4 35.55 16.54 -5.51
N ASN A 5 35.57 15.34 -6.12
CA ASN A 5 34.83 15.11 -7.36
C ASN A 5 33.32 15.08 -7.10
N ILE A 6 32.89 14.48 -5.98
CA ILE A 6 31.48 14.41 -5.59
C ILE A 6 30.92 15.81 -5.36
N ASP A 7 31.62 16.66 -4.61
CA ASP A 7 31.18 18.02 -4.31
C ASP A 7 31.06 18.89 -5.58
N HIS A 8 32.01 18.76 -6.51
CA HIS A 8 31.95 19.45 -7.80
C HIS A 8 30.74 18.97 -8.63
N HIS A 9 30.49 17.66 -8.67
CA HIS A 9 29.32 17.08 -9.32
C HIS A 9 27.99 17.59 -8.73
N ILE A 10 27.91 17.76 -7.41
CA ILE A 10 26.73 18.31 -6.74
C ILE A 10 26.50 19.76 -7.19
N SER A 11 27.55 20.59 -7.19
CA SER A 11 27.44 22.01 -7.56
C SER A 11 27.03 22.22 -9.01
N ASP A 12 27.57 21.41 -9.94
CA ASP A 12 27.30 21.53 -11.37
C ASP A 12 25.91 21.00 -11.75
N HIS A 13 25.37 20.04 -10.99
CA HIS A 13 24.05 19.48 -11.26
C HIS A 13 22.93 20.30 -10.62
N LYS A 14 22.23 21.11 -11.44
CA LYS A 14 21.16 22.03 -11.03
C LYS A 14 20.19 21.47 -9.98
N TYR A 15 19.63 20.27 -10.19
CA TYR A 15 18.64 19.70 -9.27
C TYR A 15 19.24 19.16 -7.98
N LEU A 16 20.48 18.65 -8.02
CA LEU A 16 21.18 18.18 -6.83
C LEU A 16 21.64 19.35 -5.99
N ASN A 17 22.22 20.37 -6.61
CA ASN A 17 22.58 21.60 -5.95
C ASN A 17 21.36 22.24 -5.26
N LEU A 18 20.21 22.31 -5.96
CA LEU A 18 18.98 22.84 -5.40
C LEU A 18 18.48 22.00 -4.21
N LEU A 19 18.55 20.68 -4.30
CA LEU A 19 18.12 19.77 -3.24
C LEU A 19 19.04 19.85 -2.03
N LEU A 20 20.34 19.65 -2.22
CA LEU A 20 21.32 19.47 -1.14
C LEU A 20 21.77 20.81 -0.55
N ASN A 21 22.07 21.80 -1.38
CA ASN A 21 22.53 23.12 -0.91
C ASN A 21 21.37 24.12 -0.76
N GLY A 22 20.44 24.12 -1.72
CA GLY A 22 19.27 25.00 -1.71
C GLY A 22 18.14 24.53 -0.79
N LYS A 23 18.17 23.29 -0.31
CA LYS A 23 17.13 22.65 0.53
C LYS A 23 15.73 22.79 -0.08
N GLU A 24 15.65 22.63 -1.39
CA GLU A 24 14.45 22.85 -2.17
C GLU A 24 14.34 21.79 -3.27
N ILE A 25 13.12 21.47 -3.71
CA ILE A 25 12.91 20.46 -4.75
C ILE A 25 11.87 20.93 -5.74
N THR A 26 11.96 20.55 -7.02
CA THR A 26 10.91 20.89 -8.00
C THR A 26 10.10 19.65 -8.35
N GLY A 27 8.84 19.84 -8.77
CA GLY A 27 7.98 18.73 -9.19
C GLY A 27 8.52 17.91 -10.38
N PHE A 28 9.45 18.48 -11.14
CA PHE A 28 10.08 17.89 -12.33
C PHE A 28 11.57 17.61 -12.14
N SER A 29 12.05 17.58 -10.89
CA SER A 29 13.44 17.21 -10.62
C SER A 29 13.66 15.75 -11.03
N ASP A 30 14.70 15.51 -11.84
CA ASP A 30 15.12 14.18 -12.26
C ASP A 30 16.44 13.81 -11.56
N PHE A 31 16.44 12.66 -10.90
CA PHE A 31 17.59 12.09 -10.19
C PHE A 31 17.94 10.69 -10.71
N SER A 32 17.39 10.28 -11.86
CA SER A 32 17.59 8.95 -12.43
C SER A 32 18.97 8.73 -13.08
N ASN A 33 19.85 9.74 -13.06
CA ASN A 33 21.19 9.62 -13.60
C ASN A 33 21.99 8.55 -12.84
N LEU A 34 22.65 7.66 -13.60
CA LEU A 34 23.37 6.49 -13.10
C LEU A 34 24.48 6.85 -12.10
N ASP A 35 25.09 8.03 -12.24
CA ASP A 35 26.16 8.49 -11.34
C ASP A 35 25.68 8.70 -9.90
N PHE A 36 24.37 8.88 -9.67
CA PHE A 36 23.80 9.06 -8.33
C PHE A 36 23.42 7.73 -7.66
N ALA A 37 23.40 6.64 -8.43
CA ALA A 37 23.10 5.31 -7.91
C ALA A 37 24.28 4.70 -7.14
N ASP A 38 25.48 5.28 -7.25
CA ASP A 38 26.70 4.85 -6.55
C ASP A 38 26.56 4.96 -5.02
N GLN A 39 26.96 3.90 -4.31
CA GLN A 39 26.79 3.83 -2.87
C GLN A 39 27.73 4.79 -2.12
N ASP A 40 28.95 5.02 -2.63
CA ASP A 40 29.89 5.96 -2.00
C ASP A 40 29.35 7.39 -2.10
N PHE A 41 28.79 7.76 -3.25
CA PHE A 41 28.08 9.03 -3.44
C PHE A 41 26.93 9.20 -2.43
N LYS A 42 26.04 8.20 -2.31
CA LYS A 42 24.90 8.23 -1.37
C LYS A 42 25.35 8.39 0.08
N ASN A 43 26.39 7.66 0.48
CA ASN A 43 26.96 7.74 1.82
C ASN A 43 27.57 9.12 2.09
N HIS A 44 28.24 9.73 1.10
CA HIS A 44 28.81 11.08 1.21
C HIS A 44 27.74 12.14 1.44
N ILE A 45 26.63 12.08 0.69
CA ILE A 45 25.56 13.08 0.80
C ILE A 45 24.54 12.80 1.91
N GLU A 46 24.63 11.65 2.60
CA GLU A 46 23.59 11.13 3.49
C GLU A 46 23.10 12.17 4.51
N THR A 47 24.02 12.78 5.25
CA THR A 47 23.70 13.75 6.30
C THR A 47 23.06 15.00 5.72
N GLN A 48 23.60 15.51 4.61
CA GLN A 48 23.08 16.70 3.95
C GLN A 48 21.70 16.45 3.34
N TYR A 49 21.47 15.24 2.81
CA TYR A 49 20.19 14.84 2.24
C TYR A 49 19.11 14.73 3.32
N ILE A 50 19.44 14.21 4.51
CA ILE A 50 18.54 14.21 5.68
C ILE A 50 18.20 15.65 6.13
N ASP A 51 19.17 16.55 6.17
CA ASP A 51 18.93 17.95 6.53
C ASP A 51 18.03 18.68 5.52
N SER A 52 18.25 18.43 4.22
CA SER A 52 17.36 18.88 3.16
C SER A 52 15.94 18.33 3.31
N PHE A 53 15.81 17.03 3.57
CA PHE A 53 14.53 16.38 3.84
C PHE A 53 13.77 17.08 4.96
N ASN A 54 14.39 17.24 6.13
CA ASN A 54 13.75 17.84 7.31
C ASN A 54 13.24 19.25 7.00
N THR A 55 14.01 20.02 6.22
CA THR A 55 13.65 21.38 5.80
C THR A 55 12.45 21.36 4.85
N ILE A 56 12.48 20.51 3.83
CA ILE A 56 11.42 20.35 2.84
C ILE A 56 10.13 19.83 3.49
N TYR A 57 10.23 18.82 4.36
CA TYR A 57 9.11 18.26 5.11
C TYR A 57 8.41 19.32 5.95
N LYS A 58 9.17 20.07 6.75
CA LYS A 58 8.61 21.15 7.57
C LYS A 58 7.91 22.20 6.72
N LYS A 59 8.57 22.69 5.66
CA LYS A 59 8.05 23.75 4.79
C LYS A 59 6.80 23.31 4.01
N TYR A 60 6.79 22.10 3.47
CA TYR A 60 5.78 21.69 2.49
C TYR A 60 4.73 20.72 3.01
N GLU A 61 5.07 19.84 3.95
CA GLU A 61 4.07 18.94 4.54
C GLU A 61 3.36 19.59 5.73
N ILE A 62 4.12 20.26 6.62
CA ILE A 62 3.55 20.86 7.83
C ILE A 62 2.96 22.25 7.53
N ASP A 63 3.75 23.16 6.96
CA ASP A 63 3.39 24.58 6.91
C ASP A 63 2.49 24.95 5.72
N SER A 64 2.72 24.38 4.53
CA SER A 64 2.03 24.80 3.28
C SER A 64 1.22 23.71 2.57
N LYS A 65 1.26 22.46 3.05
CA LYS A 65 0.52 21.29 2.52
C LYS A 65 0.68 21.09 0.99
N ASN A 66 1.86 21.39 0.45
CA ASN A 66 2.16 21.22 -0.97
C ASN A 66 2.56 19.77 -1.29
N ASN A 67 1.54 18.93 -1.52
CA ASN A 67 1.72 17.51 -1.81
C ASN A 67 2.60 17.21 -3.03
N ALA A 68 2.72 18.14 -4.00
CA ALA A 68 3.56 17.93 -5.19
C ALA A 68 5.05 17.96 -4.84
N LYS A 69 5.47 18.86 -3.94
CA LYS A 69 6.85 18.97 -3.46
C LYS A 69 7.20 17.77 -2.58
N THR A 70 6.30 17.40 -1.67
CA THR A 70 6.42 16.19 -0.86
C THR A 70 6.56 14.93 -1.72
N SER A 71 5.70 14.79 -2.74
CA SER A 71 5.76 13.65 -3.67
C SER A 71 7.02 13.63 -4.52
N ALA A 72 7.52 14.80 -4.93
CA ALA A 72 8.79 14.89 -5.64
C ALA A 72 9.96 14.39 -4.78
N PHE A 73 9.95 14.72 -3.49
CA PHE A 73 10.97 14.25 -2.56
C PHE A 73 10.89 12.73 -2.33
N LEU A 74 9.69 12.19 -2.11
CA LEU A 74 9.53 10.74 -1.96
C LEU A 74 10.03 9.97 -3.19
N ARG A 75 9.90 10.53 -4.40
CA ARG A 75 10.46 9.91 -5.62
C ARG A 75 11.99 9.98 -5.66
N SER A 76 12.62 11.02 -5.12
CA SER A 76 14.09 11.11 -5.14
C SER A 76 14.77 10.07 -4.23
N LEU A 77 14.04 9.50 -3.27
CA LEU A 77 14.55 8.42 -2.41
C LEU A 77 15.00 7.19 -3.20
N GLU A 78 14.30 6.84 -4.28
CA GLU A 78 14.66 5.72 -5.16
C GLU A 78 16.10 5.82 -5.67
N PHE A 79 16.56 7.04 -5.91
CA PHE A 79 17.85 7.30 -6.52
C PHE A 79 18.92 7.70 -5.52
N LEU A 80 18.57 8.46 -4.48
CA LEU A 80 19.54 9.15 -3.62
C LEU A 80 19.62 8.59 -2.19
N ALA A 81 18.65 7.79 -1.75
CA ALA A 81 18.60 7.35 -0.36
C ALA A 81 19.50 6.16 -0.08
N THR A 82 20.16 6.18 1.08
CA THR A 82 20.66 4.98 1.76
C THR A 82 19.53 4.35 2.60
N PRO A 83 19.66 3.10 3.07
CA PRO A 83 18.68 2.50 3.98
C PRO A 83 18.42 3.36 5.22
N LYS A 84 19.46 3.99 5.77
CA LYS A 84 19.33 4.90 6.93
C LYS A 84 18.49 6.13 6.61
N VAL A 85 18.63 6.73 5.41
CA VAL A 85 17.77 7.83 4.97
C VAL A 85 16.32 7.37 4.88
N ILE A 86 16.09 6.19 4.31
CA ILE A 86 14.74 5.60 4.21
C ILE A 86 14.10 5.48 5.59
N ASP A 87 14.80 4.94 6.58
CA ASP A 87 14.25 4.77 7.93
C ASP A 87 13.93 6.10 8.62
N VAL A 88 14.80 7.11 8.47
CA VAL A 88 14.54 8.45 9.02
C VAL A 88 13.30 9.08 8.39
N VAL A 89 13.17 8.97 7.07
CA VAL A 89 12.02 9.51 6.33
C VAL A 89 10.74 8.73 6.67
N ALA A 90 10.84 7.40 6.77
CA ALA A 90 9.76 6.50 7.17
C ALA A 90 9.21 6.86 8.55
N ALA A 91 10.09 7.09 9.54
CA ALA A 91 9.66 7.49 10.88
C ALA A 91 8.83 8.78 10.89
N GLN A 92 9.14 9.75 10.01
CA GLN A 92 8.38 11.00 9.91
C GLN A 92 7.04 10.85 9.18
N TYR A 93 6.97 9.99 8.16
CA TYR A 93 5.72 9.76 7.42
C TYR A 93 4.83 8.68 8.03
N TYR A 94 5.34 7.83 8.92
CA TYR A 94 4.56 6.77 9.54
C TYR A 94 3.28 7.27 10.25
N PRO A 95 3.28 8.41 10.98
CA PRO A 95 2.06 8.97 11.53
C PRO A 95 0.95 9.20 10.49
N LYS A 96 1.30 9.64 9.27
CA LYS A 96 0.32 9.85 8.19
C LYS A 96 -0.28 8.54 7.68
N LEU A 97 0.55 7.50 7.57
CA LEU A 97 0.06 6.15 7.26
C LEU A 97 -0.85 5.62 8.37
N ASN A 98 -0.49 5.85 9.63
CA ASN A 98 -1.29 5.44 10.78
C ASN A 98 -2.64 6.16 10.84
N ASP A 99 -2.70 7.46 10.51
CA ASP A 99 -3.95 8.20 10.38
C ASP A 99 -4.86 7.59 9.31
N ALA A 100 -4.28 7.20 8.17
CA ALA A 100 -5.02 6.51 7.12
C ALA A 100 -5.55 5.14 7.59
N LEU A 101 -4.73 4.36 8.29
CA LEU A 101 -5.12 3.08 8.89
C LEU A 101 -6.27 3.25 9.89
N ASN A 102 -6.22 4.28 10.74
CA ASN A 102 -7.28 4.54 11.71
C ASN A 102 -8.62 4.85 11.05
N VAL A 103 -8.61 5.64 9.97
CA VAL A 103 -9.84 5.89 9.18
C VAL A 103 -10.37 4.61 8.55
N LEU A 104 -9.50 3.73 8.04
CA LEU A 104 -9.91 2.45 7.48
C LEU A 104 -10.45 1.49 8.54
N LYS A 105 -9.86 1.46 9.74
CA LYS A 105 -10.39 0.69 10.90
C LYS A 105 -11.78 1.18 11.32
N GLN A 106 -11.98 2.49 11.39
CA GLN A 106 -13.30 3.07 11.66
C GLN A 106 -14.30 2.72 10.55
N THR A 107 -13.86 2.81 9.30
CA THR A 107 -14.71 2.48 8.15
C THR A 107 -15.10 1.00 8.14
N LYS A 108 -14.18 0.11 8.52
CA LYS A 108 -14.46 -1.32 8.72
C LYS A 108 -15.62 -1.49 9.71
N ALA A 109 -15.56 -0.86 10.88
CA ALA A 109 -16.62 -0.96 11.88
C ALA A 109 -17.98 -0.48 11.34
N ILE A 110 -17.99 0.59 10.53
CA ILE A 110 -19.20 1.11 9.89
C ILE A 110 -19.81 0.10 8.90
N VAL A 111 -18.98 -0.50 8.03
CA VAL A 111 -19.49 -1.45 7.03
C VAL A 111 -19.86 -2.81 7.62
N ASP A 112 -19.29 -3.17 8.78
CA ASP A 112 -19.69 -4.36 9.54
C ASP A 112 -21.11 -4.22 10.10
N GLU A 113 -21.46 -3.04 10.59
CA GLU A 113 -22.81 -2.75 11.09
C GLU A 113 -23.80 -2.58 9.95
N LYS A 114 -23.46 -1.72 8.98
CA LYS A 114 -24.34 -1.40 7.84
C LYS A 114 -23.54 -0.94 6.62
N PRO A 115 -23.33 -1.81 5.61
CA PRO A 115 -22.55 -1.48 4.41
C PRO A 115 -23.04 -0.24 3.66
N GLU A 116 -24.33 0.09 3.69
CA GLU A 116 -24.90 1.29 3.05
C GLU A 116 -24.45 2.61 3.70
N ASN A 117 -23.93 2.58 4.93
CA ASN A 117 -23.40 3.75 5.62
C ASN A 117 -21.95 4.07 5.22
N PHE A 118 -21.40 3.36 4.23
CA PHE A 118 -20.04 3.56 3.75
C PHE A 118 -19.77 5.02 3.33
N ASN A 119 -18.86 5.68 4.04
CA ASN A 119 -18.51 7.07 3.81
C ASN A 119 -17.50 7.20 2.66
N VAL A 120 -18.02 7.27 1.43
CA VAL A 120 -17.21 7.37 0.21
C VAL A 120 -16.22 8.55 0.24
N PRO A 121 -16.61 9.80 0.56
CA PRO A 121 -15.67 10.92 0.59
C PRO A 121 -14.52 10.72 1.58
N LEU A 122 -14.81 10.16 2.77
CA LEU A 122 -13.80 9.93 3.79
C LEU A 122 -12.72 8.96 3.30
N VAL A 123 -13.12 7.80 2.76
CA VAL A 123 -12.17 6.80 2.26
C VAL A 123 -11.38 7.31 1.06
N ASN A 124 -12.04 7.99 0.11
CA ASN A 124 -11.35 8.54 -1.07
C ASN A 124 -10.31 9.60 -0.69
N ASN A 125 -10.59 10.43 0.30
CA ASN A 125 -9.64 11.45 0.78
C ASN A 125 -8.47 10.81 1.54
N THR A 126 -8.72 9.72 2.26
CA THR A 126 -7.69 8.94 2.95
C THR A 126 -6.76 8.23 1.97
N LEU A 127 -7.31 7.58 0.95
CA LEU A 127 -6.55 6.84 -0.06
C LEU A 127 -6.04 7.78 -1.17
N ASN A 128 -5.20 8.73 -0.78
CA ASN A 128 -4.63 9.72 -1.68
C ASN A 128 -3.22 9.34 -2.18
N VAL A 129 -2.69 10.16 -3.08
CA VAL A 129 -1.39 9.97 -3.74
C VAL A 129 -0.22 10.01 -2.74
N LEU A 130 -0.32 10.77 -1.66
CA LEU A 130 0.74 10.81 -0.64
C LEU A 130 0.87 9.46 0.06
N ILE A 131 -0.24 8.88 0.52
CA ILE A 131 -0.26 7.55 1.15
C ILE A 131 0.26 6.48 0.19
N LEU A 132 -0.07 6.59 -1.10
CA LEU A 132 0.42 5.68 -2.13
C LEU A 132 1.95 5.78 -2.27
N ASN A 133 2.48 7.01 -2.34
CA ASN A 133 3.92 7.24 -2.42
C ASN A 133 4.65 6.75 -1.16
N ILE A 134 4.07 6.93 0.03
CA ILE A 134 4.62 6.38 1.28
C ILE A 134 4.74 4.85 1.18
N CYS A 135 3.66 4.17 0.78
CA CYS A 135 3.65 2.71 0.67
C CYS A 135 4.67 2.17 -0.33
N ASN A 136 4.86 2.86 -1.46
CA ASN A 136 5.70 2.37 -2.55
C ASN A 136 7.17 2.78 -2.44
N ARG A 137 7.47 3.94 -1.85
CA ARG A 137 8.83 4.51 -1.84
C ARG A 137 9.60 4.27 -0.54
N LEU A 138 8.92 3.81 0.50
CA LEU A 138 9.49 3.52 1.81
C LEU A 138 9.26 2.06 2.22
N ASP A 139 8.98 1.18 1.25
CA ASP A 139 8.66 -0.23 1.49
C ASP A 139 9.82 -1.04 2.05
N GLN A 140 11.06 -0.55 1.91
CA GLN A 140 12.25 -1.10 2.55
C GLN A 140 12.26 -0.92 4.07
N SER A 141 11.46 0.00 4.61
CA SER A 141 11.34 0.18 6.06
C SER A 141 10.27 -0.75 6.62
N GLU A 142 10.65 -1.57 7.60
CA GLU A 142 9.76 -2.60 8.20
C GLU A 142 8.44 -1.99 8.74
N VAL A 143 8.52 -0.80 9.34
CA VAL A 143 7.34 -0.13 9.92
C VAL A 143 6.33 0.28 8.84
N ILE A 144 6.82 0.73 7.68
CA ILE A 144 5.97 1.09 6.53
C ILE A 144 5.47 -0.18 5.85
N GLU A 145 6.30 -1.21 5.71
CA GLU A 145 5.91 -2.47 5.09
C GLU A 145 4.73 -3.12 5.85
N ASN A 146 4.81 -3.15 7.18
CA ASN A 146 3.73 -3.67 8.03
C ASN A 146 2.46 -2.83 7.92
N GLY A 147 2.57 -1.49 7.96
CA GLY A 147 1.43 -0.60 7.76
C GLY A 147 0.79 -0.73 6.37
N LYS A 148 1.61 -0.89 5.31
CA LYS A 148 1.18 -1.14 3.94
C LYS A 148 0.33 -2.40 3.83
N LYS A 149 0.79 -3.51 4.42
CA LYS A 149 0.04 -4.79 4.46
C LYS A 149 -1.32 -4.62 5.15
N GLN A 150 -1.37 -3.91 6.28
CA GLN A 150 -2.63 -3.62 6.99
C GLN A 150 -3.58 -2.74 6.17
N LEU A 151 -3.05 -1.73 5.47
CA LEU A 151 -3.83 -0.85 4.61
C LEU A 151 -4.50 -1.65 3.50
N ILE A 152 -3.74 -2.49 2.80
CA ILE A 152 -4.25 -3.38 1.75
C ILE A 152 -5.36 -4.28 2.32
N ALA A 153 -5.12 -4.91 3.47
CA ALA A 153 -6.07 -5.82 4.10
C ALA A 153 -7.40 -5.13 4.43
N HIS A 154 -7.36 -3.93 5.03
CA HIS A 154 -8.58 -3.17 5.34
C HIS A 154 -9.32 -2.73 4.07
N CYS A 155 -8.60 -2.27 3.05
CA CYS A 155 -9.23 -1.86 1.79
C CYS A 155 -9.93 -3.04 1.08
N LEU A 156 -9.29 -4.22 1.04
CA LEU A 156 -9.89 -5.43 0.47
C LEU A 156 -11.12 -5.87 1.26
N TYR A 157 -11.03 -5.85 2.59
CA TYR A 157 -12.15 -6.18 3.46
C TYR A 157 -13.36 -5.28 3.20
N ILE A 158 -13.15 -3.96 3.19
CA ILE A 158 -14.19 -2.97 2.90
C ILE A 158 -14.81 -3.24 1.52
N CYS A 159 -13.98 -3.52 0.50
CA CYS A 159 -14.45 -3.84 -0.85
C CYS A 159 -15.31 -5.11 -0.92
N ASP A 160 -15.04 -6.09 -0.07
CA ASP A 160 -15.85 -7.31 0.05
C ASP A 160 -17.18 -7.02 0.74
N ALA A 161 -17.13 -6.34 1.89
CA ALA A 161 -18.31 -5.98 2.67
C ALA A 161 -19.34 -5.17 1.84
N ILE A 162 -18.87 -4.18 1.08
CA ILE A 162 -19.74 -3.34 0.24
C ILE A 162 -20.11 -3.99 -1.11
N SER A 163 -19.60 -5.18 -1.43
CA SER A 163 -19.84 -5.85 -2.72
C SER A 163 -21.30 -6.28 -2.92
N HIS A 164 -22.02 -6.49 -1.82
CA HIS A 164 -23.42 -6.94 -1.82
C HIS A 164 -24.42 -5.79 -1.85
N VAL A 165 -23.97 -4.54 -1.72
CA VAL A 165 -24.84 -3.36 -1.78
C VAL A 165 -25.40 -3.20 -3.19
N ASN A 166 -26.72 -3.03 -3.30
CA ASN A 166 -27.40 -2.96 -4.60
C ASN A 166 -26.99 -1.70 -5.38
N PRO A 167 -26.33 -1.84 -6.56
CA PRO A 167 -25.84 -0.71 -7.33
C PRO A 167 -26.95 0.15 -7.95
N LYS A 168 -28.21 -0.35 -8.00
CA LYS A 168 -29.35 0.45 -8.45
C LYS A 168 -29.70 1.58 -7.48
N HIS A 169 -29.44 1.39 -6.19
CA HIS A 169 -29.78 2.35 -5.14
C HIS A 169 -28.56 3.11 -4.62
N HIS A 170 -27.36 2.49 -4.67
CA HIS A 170 -26.12 3.07 -4.15
C HIS A 170 -25.01 3.02 -5.20
N LYS A 171 -25.13 3.87 -6.23
CA LYS A 171 -24.17 3.91 -7.34
C LYS A 171 -22.79 4.35 -6.88
N GLU A 172 -22.75 5.31 -5.97
CA GLU A 172 -21.53 5.89 -5.38
C GLU A 172 -20.70 4.85 -4.63
N ILE A 173 -21.33 3.95 -3.87
CA ILE A 173 -20.64 2.85 -3.17
C ILE A 173 -20.03 1.87 -4.18
N TYR A 174 -20.76 1.54 -5.24
CA TYR A 174 -20.25 0.67 -6.31
C TYR A 174 -19.06 1.29 -7.06
N VAL A 175 -19.08 2.59 -7.34
CA VAL A 175 -17.96 3.31 -7.96
C VAL A 175 -16.76 3.34 -7.02
N ALA A 176 -16.98 3.70 -5.74
CA ALA A 176 -15.93 3.75 -4.74
C ALA A 176 -15.22 2.40 -4.56
N ARG A 177 -15.97 1.28 -4.58
CA ARG A 177 -15.38 -0.06 -4.58
C ARG A 177 -14.38 -0.26 -5.72
N LYS A 178 -14.71 0.18 -6.94
CA LYS A 178 -13.79 0.08 -8.09
C LYS A 178 -12.57 0.97 -7.92
N ASP A 179 -12.76 2.17 -7.38
CA ASP A 179 -11.68 3.13 -7.18
C ASP A 179 -10.70 2.67 -6.10
N VAL A 180 -11.20 2.09 -5.00
CA VAL A 180 -10.37 1.45 -3.97
C VAL A 180 -9.59 0.27 -4.54
N LEU A 181 -10.22 -0.62 -5.32
CA LEU A 181 -9.50 -1.73 -5.97
C LEU A 181 -8.38 -1.23 -6.90
N LYS A 182 -8.67 -0.23 -7.75
CA LYS A 182 -7.66 0.40 -8.60
C LYS A 182 -6.56 1.12 -7.82
N TYR A 183 -6.85 1.61 -6.62
CA TYR A 183 -5.84 2.20 -5.74
C TYR A 183 -4.87 1.12 -5.24
N ILE A 184 -5.39 0.00 -4.75
CA ILE A 184 -4.57 -1.12 -4.26
C ILE A 184 -3.70 -1.69 -5.39
N GLU A 185 -4.21 -1.76 -6.62
CA GLU A 185 -3.43 -2.19 -7.81
C GLU A 185 -2.20 -1.31 -8.09
N LYS A 186 -2.16 -0.08 -7.57
CA LYS A 186 -0.99 0.80 -7.71
C LYS A 186 0.03 0.62 -6.60
N ILE A 187 -0.28 -0.14 -5.54
CA ILE A 187 0.65 -0.37 -4.45
C ILE A 187 1.67 -1.43 -4.87
N ASP A 188 2.95 -1.05 -4.89
CA ASP A 188 4.05 -1.94 -5.25
C ASP A 188 4.06 -3.12 -4.28
N SER A 189 4.25 -4.33 -4.81
CA SER A 189 4.07 -5.66 -4.17
C SER A 189 2.65 -6.24 -4.14
N TYR A 190 1.60 -5.49 -4.48
CA TYR A 190 0.28 -6.10 -4.63
C TYR A 190 0.19 -6.90 -5.94
N LYS A 191 -0.01 -8.22 -5.83
CA LYS A 191 -0.32 -9.09 -6.97
C LYS A 191 -1.74 -9.62 -6.83
N THR A 192 -2.57 -9.34 -7.83
CA THR A 192 -3.96 -9.81 -7.92
C THR A 192 -4.06 -11.34 -7.74
N GLU A 193 -3.08 -12.09 -8.24
CA GLU A 193 -3.04 -13.56 -8.21
C GLU A 193 -2.70 -14.16 -6.82
N GLU A 194 -2.02 -13.42 -5.94
CA GLU A 194 -1.61 -13.88 -4.61
C GLU A 194 -2.65 -13.51 -3.52
N SER A 195 -3.65 -12.69 -3.85
CA SER A 195 -4.52 -12.01 -2.87
C SER A 195 -5.82 -12.73 -2.47
N HIS A 196 -5.95 -14.03 -2.75
CA HIS A 196 -7.06 -14.86 -2.23
C HIS A 196 -6.97 -15.17 -0.72
N LEU A 197 -6.03 -14.55 -0.01
CA LEU A 197 -5.64 -14.89 1.36
C LEU A 197 -6.30 -14.05 2.46
N TYR A 198 -7.27 -13.17 2.15
CA TYR A 198 -7.78 -12.20 3.12
C TYR A 198 -9.30 -12.23 3.21
N PHE A 199 -9.83 -13.04 4.14
CA PHE A 199 -11.23 -12.93 4.58
C PHE A 199 -11.28 -13.26 6.08
N ALA A 200 -11.86 -12.36 6.88
CA ALA A 200 -12.14 -12.62 8.29
C ALA A 200 -13.13 -13.80 8.46
N PRO A 201 -13.11 -14.50 9.60
CA PRO A 201 -14.06 -15.56 9.88
C PRO A 201 -15.48 -15.01 9.90
N LYS A 202 -16.42 -15.83 9.41
CA LYS A 202 -17.83 -15.69 9.79
C LYS A 202 -17.86 -15.92 11.30
N ILE A 203 -18.33 -14.94 12.07
CA ILE A 203 -18.45 -15.03 13.52
C ILE A 203 -19.32 -16.25 13.85
N GLU A 204 -18.68 -17.34 14.29
CA GLU A 204 -19.24 -18.26 15.26
C GLU A 204 -18.52 -17.91 16.56
N THR A 205 -19.32 -17.56 17.55
CA THR A 205 -18.93 -17.20 18.92
C THR A 205 -17.83 -18.13 19.45
N ASP A 206 -16.73 -17.56 19.94
CA ASP A 206 -16.28 -17.79 21.31
C ASP A 206 -15.09 -16.88 21.67
N GLU A 207 -15.05 -16.55 22.95
CA GLU A 207 -14.09 -15.68 23.63
C GLU A 207 -12.69 -16.31 23.65
N ASP A 208 -11.71 -15.63 23.05
CA ASP A 208 -10.40 -15.32 23.63
C ASP A 208 -9.43 -14.87 22.53
N ALA A 209 -8.52 -13.95 22.91
CA ALA A 209 -7.13 -13.84 22.47
C ALA A 209 -6.68 -12.40 22.20
N SER A 210 -5.85 -11.94 23.15
CA SER A 210 -4.84 -10.90 23.02
C SER A 210 -3.85 -11.16 21.88
N ALA A 211 -3.27 -10.05 21.39
CA ALA A 211 -2.20 -9.88 20.39
C ALA A 211 -2.69 -9.56 18.96
N GLU A 212 -2.72 -8.27 18.62
CA GLU A 212 -2.96 -7.78 17.25
C GLU A 212 -1.73 -8.07 16.35
N GLY A 213 -1.66 -9.30 15.85
CA GLY A 213 -0.92 -9.63 14.63
C GLY A 213 -1.68 -9.20 13.37
N PRO A 214 -1.05 -9.24 12.17
CA PRO A 214 -1.77 -9.02 10.92
C PRO A 214 -2.87 -10.08 10.77
N ILE A 215 -4.07 -9.66 10.34
CA ILE A 215 -5.20 -10.55 10.04
C ILE A 215 -4.82 -11.41 8.82
N LEU A 216 -4.13 -12.52 9.07
CA LEU A 216 -3.65 -13.48 8.06
C LEU A 216 -4.21 -14.85 8.40
N GLU A 217 -5.31 -15.26 7.76
CA GLU A 217 -5.74 -16.66 7.80
C GLU A 217 -6.09 -17.21 6.41
N LYS A 218 -5.50 -18.37 6.14
CA LYS A 218 -5.59 -19.11 4.88
C LYS A 218 -6.97 -19.74 4.73
N LYS A 219 -7.78 -19.22 3.79
CA LYS A 219 -9.04 -19.85 3.39
C LYS A 219 -8.74 -21.20 2.70
N VAL A 220 -8.89 -22.32 3.41
CA VAL A 220 -9.11 -23.60 2.75
C VAL A 220 -10.47 -23.49 2.06
N LYS A 221 -10.51 -23.53 0.72
CA LYS A 221 -11.77 -23.65 -0.02
C LYS A 221 -12.51 -24.89 0.49
N LYS A 222 -13.44 -24.73 1.45
CA LYS A 222 -14.46 -25.74 1.73
C LYS A 222 -15.25 -25.86 0.43
N ARG A 223 -14.96 -26.93 -0.32
CA ARG A 223 -15.65 -27.23 -1.56
C ARG A 223 -17.14 -27.38 -1.20
N GLY A 224 -17.99 -26.52 -1.76
CA GLY A 224 -19.42 -26.51 -1.41
C GLY A 224 -20.08 -27.86 -1.71
N ALA A 225 -21.25 -28.13 -1.13
CA ALA A 225 -22.00 -29.37 -1.36
C ALA A 225 -22.14 -29.71 -2.86
N GLY A 226 -22.28 -28.68 -3.72
CA GLY A 226 -22.32 -28.84 -5.18
C GLY A 226 -21.07 -29.49 -5.81
N PHE A 227 -19.89 -29.33 -5.22
CA PHE A 227 -18.65 -29.99 -5.67
C PHE A 227 -18.62 -31.48 -5.30
N TYR A 228 -19.12 -31.84 -4.12
CA TYR A 228 -19.24 -33.25 -3.74
C TYR A 228 -20.36 -33.96 -4.50
N ILE A 229 -21.44 -33.24 -4.80
CA ILE A 229 -22.52 -33.72 -5.67
C ILE A 229 -22.00 -33.99 -7.08
N SER A 230 -21.19 -33.10 -7.67
CA SER A 230 -20.64 -33.32 -9.01
C SER A 230 -19.63 -34.47 -9.05
N ILE A 231 -18.83 -34.66 -7.99
CA ILE A 231 -17.99 -35.87 -7.86
C ILE A 231 -18.84 -37.13 -7.72
N ALA A 232 -19.88 -37.12 -6.89
CA ALA A 232 -20.75 -38.28 -6.71
C ALA A 232 -21.45 -38.68 -8.01
N ILE A 233 -21.94 -37.70 -8.79
CA ILE A 233 -22.53 -37.93 -10.12
C ILE A 233 -21.49 -38.50 -11.09
N ALA A 234 -20.26 -37.98 -11.09
CA ALA A 234 -19.20 -38.50 -11.95
C ALA A 234 -18.83 -39.95 -11.60
N ILE A 235 -18.73 -40.28 -10.31
CA ILE A 235 -18.48 -41.65 -9.84
C ILE A 235 -19.65 -42.57 -10.23
N ALA A 236 -20.89 -42.14 -10.03
CA ALA A 236 -22.07 -42.92 -10.40
C ALA A 236 -22.13 -43.17 -11.92
N TYR A 237 -21.78 -42.18 -12.75
CA TYR A 237 -21.72 -42.33 -14.20
C TYR A 237 -20.64 -43.32 -14.65
N VAL A 238 -19.45 -43.26 -14.05
CA VAL A 238 -18.36 -44.19 -14.34
C VAL A 238 -18.72 -45.61 -13.91
N ALA A 239 -19.29 -45.77 -12.71
CA ALA A 239 -19.77 -47.07 -12.23
C ALA A 239 -20.84 -47.66 -13.16
N TYR A 240 -21.83 -46.85 -13.57
CA TYR A 240 -22.86 -47.28 -14.51
C TYR A 240 -22.27 -47.73 -15.85
N ARG A 241 -21.34 -46.96 -16.43
CA ARG A 241 -20.62 -47.32 -17.67
C ARG A 241 -19.80 -48.60 -17.54
N PHE A 242 -19.28 -48.90 -16.35
CA PHE A 242 -18.52 -50.11 -16.09
C PHE A 242 -19.42 -51.33 -15.99
N PHE A 243 -20.52 -51.22 -15.24
CA PHE A 243 -21.51 -52.30 -15.12
C PHE A 243 -22.29 -52.55 -16.41
N SER A 244 -22.56 -51.51 -17.22
CA SER A 244 -23.20 -51.67 -18.53
C SER A 244 -22.30 -52.28 -19.60
N ARG A 245 -21.02 -52.51 -19.31
CA ARG A 245 -20.06 -53.20 -20.19
C ARG A 245 -19.79 -54.65 -19.76
N ILE A 246 -20.25 -55.04 -18.58
CA ILE A 246 -20.04 -56.38 -17.99
C ILE A 246 -21.30 -57.26 -18.16
N ASN A 247 -22.44 -56.66 -18.50
CA ASN A 247 -23.62 -57.34 -19.06
C ASN A 247 -23.64 -57.21 -20.59
#